data_AF-A0A2D4IYW2-F1
#
_entry.id   AF-A0A2D4IYW2-F1
#
_cell.length_a   1.000
_cell.length_b   1.000
_cell.length_c   1.000
_cell.angle_alpha   90.00
_cell.angle_beta   90.00
_cell.angle_gamma   90.00
#
_symmetry.space_group_name_H-M   'P 1'
#
loop_
_entity.id
_entity.type
_entity.pdbx_description
1 polymer ?
#
loop_
_entity_poly.entity_id
_entity_poly.type
_entity_poly.pdbx_seq_one_letter_code
_entity_poly.pdbx_strand_id
1 'polypeptide(L)'
;DMVWISAEILFNIQDIDIGTSTWADHNPIMVVWKGQRKRSRWTLNNMILKEESFKSKMEKELTFFFKENKKEDTSLQNLWDTMKACTRGVIIDYTKKRNIEKKKTSNLLEEEYKRLEKELQKNPQKKEIKTKMEITKHKMGLLEKEELAQKIKSVKQNYFEDANKPGRWLSYKLRKERQLKKINCLIN
;
A
#
# COMPACT_ATOMS: atom_id res chain seq x y z
N ASP A 1 -21.90 -2.08 -19.70
CA ASP A 1 -20.50 -2.39 -19.35
C ASP A 1 -20.15 -3.84 -19.67
N MET A 2 -18.88 -4.12 -19.96
CA MET A 2 -18.38 -5.47 -20.26
C MET A 2 -17.00 -5.67 -19.62
N VAL A 3 -16.72 -6.88 -19.13
CA VAL A 3 -15.41 -7.26 -18.59
C VAL A 3 -14.86 -8.41 -19.42
N TRP A 4 -13.66 -8.24 -19.98
CA TRP A 4 -12.98 -9.25 -20.78
C TRP A 4 -11.87 -9.93 -19.98
N ILE A 5 -11.79 -11.26 -20.09
CA ILE A 5 -10.90 -12.11 -19.29
C ILE A 5 -10.31 -13.21 -20.17
N SER A 6 -9.04 -13.56 -19.96
CA SER A 6 -8.40 -14.69 -20.63
C SER A 6 -8.95 -16.03 -20.13
N ALA A 7 -9.02 -17.02 -21.02
CA ALA A 7 -9.51 -18.37 -20.70
C ALA A 7 -8.76 -19.03 -19.53
N GLU A 8 -7.50 -18.67 -19.31
CA GLU A 8 -6.66 -19.17 -18.21
C GLU A 8 -7.15 -18.73 -16.82
N ILE A 9 -7.79 -17.56 -16.72
CA ILE A 9 -8.26 -17.00 -15.45
C ILE A 9 -9.70 -17.43 -15.17
N LEU A 10 -10.42 -17.96 -16.16
CA LEU A 10 -11.81 -18.41 -16.05
C LEU A 10 -12.00 -19.39 -14.89
N PHE A 11 -11.09 -20.36 -14.73
CA PHE A 11 -11.12 -21.34 -13.64
C PHE A 11 -10.88 -20.76 -12.25
N ASN A 12 -10.40 -19.51 -12.16
CA ASN A 12 -10.19 -18.81 -10.91
C ASN A 12 -11.36 -17.90 -10.54
N ILE A 13 -12.33 -17.67 -11.43
CA ILE A 13 -13.53 -16.90 -11.12
C ILE A 13 -14.33 -17.65 -10.05
N GLN A 14 -14.76 -16.92 -9.04
CA GLN A 14 -15.61 -17.39 -7.96
C GLN A 14 -17.04 -16.90 -8.15
N ASP A 15 -17.21 -15.64 -8.54
CA ASP A 15 -18.51 -15.03 -8.65
C ASP A 15 -18.51 -13.86 -9.66
N ILE A 16 -19.66 -13.63 -10.29
CA ILE A 16 -19.90 -12.49 -11.18
C ILE A 16 -21.30 -11.98 -10.89
N ASP A 17 -21.40 -10.70 -10.53
CA ASP A 17 -22.68 -10.07 -10.20
C ASP A 17 -22.79 -8.68 -10.82
N ILE A 18 -24.03 -8.25 -11.09
CA ILE A 18 -24.37 -6.91 -11.53
C ILE A 18 -25.04 -6.21 -10.35
N GLY A 19 -24.28 -5.35 -9.66
CA GLY A 19 -24.76 -4.64 -8.49
C GLY A 19 -25.76 -3.54 -8.87
N THR A 20 -26.49 -3.03 -7.88
CA THR A 20 -27.41 -1.90 -8.08
C THR A 20 -26.72 -0.58 -7.78
N SER A 21 -26.76 0.37 -8.72
CA SER A 21 -26.27 1.74 -8.53
C SER A 21 -27.42 2.68 -8.18
N THR A 22 -27.23 3.52 -7.16
CA THR A 22 -28.18 4.58 -6.79
C THR A 22 -27.73 5.97 -7.24
N TRP A 23 -26.54 6.08 -7.85
CA TRP A 23 -25.85 7.35 -8.11
C TRP A 23 -25.48 7.54 -9.58
N ALA A 24 -25.52 6.48 -10.39
CA ALA A 24 -25.18 6.50 -11.81
C ALA A 24 -26.18 5.66 -12.61
N ASP A 25 -26.38 6.02 -13.87
CA ASP A 25 -27.32 5.36 -14.80
C ASP A 25 -26.87 3.95 -15.21
N HIS A 26 -25.68 3.53 -14.79
CA HIS A 26 -25.14 2.19 -15.02
C HIS A 26 -24.90 1.46 -13.69
N ASN A 27 -25.26 0.17 -13.72
CA ASN A 27 -25.05 -0.77 -12.64
C ASN A 27 -23.62 -1.34 -12.71
N PRO A 28 -22.85 -1.34 -11.60
CA PRO A 28 -21.48 -1.86 -11.60
C PRO A 28 -21.46 -3.38 -11.81
N ILE A 29 -20.55 -3.86 -12.65
CA ILE A 29 -20.25 -5.28 -12.79
C ILE A 29 -19.12 -5.64 -11.82
N MET A 30 -19.38 -6.59 -10.92
CA MET A 30 -18.40 -7.12 -9.98
C MET A 30 -17.96 -8.53 -10.40
N VAL A 31 -16.66 -8.77 -10.41
CA VAL A 31 -16.07 -10.10 -10.67
C VAL A 31 -15.17 -10.44 -9.49
N VAL A 32 -15.48 -11.52 -8.79
CA VAL A 32 -14.66 -12.07 -7.71
C VAL A 32 -13.88 -13.27 -8.24
N TRP A 33 -12.58 -13.32 -7.99
CA TRP A 33 -11.75 -14.47 -8.38
C TRP A 33 -10.74 -14.81 -7.29
N LYS A 34 -10.28 -16.08 -7.25
CA LYS A 34 -9.36 -16.65 -6.26
C LYS A 34 -8.03 -15.89 -6.10
N GLY A 35 -7.71 -14.99 -7.02
CA GLY A 35 -6.46 -14.23 -7.08
C GLY A 35 -5.23 -15.13 -7.18
N GLN A 36 -4.08 -14.52 -7.41
CA GLN A 36 -2.80 -15.14 -7.07
C GLN A 36 -2.23 -14.38 -5.89
N ARG A 37 -1.65 -15.09 -4.92
CA ARG A 37 -0.89 -14.46 -3.83
C ARG A 37 0.28 -13.70 -4.44
N LYS A 38 0.12 -12.39 -4.62
CA LYS A 38 1.24 -11.52 -4.98
C LYS A 38 2.22 -11.54 -3.82
N ARG A 39 3.49 -11.85 -4.11
CA ARG A 39 4.57 -11.62 -3.16
C ARG A 39 4.66 -10.10 -2.95
N SER A 40 4.14 -9.63 -1.82
CA SER A 40 4.23 -8.22 -1.49
C SER A 40 5.70 -7.87 -1.30
N ARG A 41 6.23 -7.01 -2.16
CA ARG A 41 7.52 -6.38 -1.89
C ARG A 41 7.23 -5.27 -0.88
N TRP A 42 7.92 -5.33 0.24
CA TRP A 42 7.90 -4.21 1.18
C TRP A 42 8.34 -2.95 0.46
N THR A 43 7.60 -1.88 0.71
CA THR A 43 7.90 -0.54 0.20
C THR A 43 7.87 0.41 1.38
N LEU A 44 8.86 1.32 1.43
CA LEU A 44 8.91 2.35 2.43
C LEU A 44 7.74 3.33 2.26
N ASN A 45 7.01 3.60 3.34
CA ASN A 45 6.08 4.71 3.36
C ASN A 45 6.85 6.03 3.52
N ASN A 46 7.06 6.76 2.43
CA ASN A 46 7.83 8.02 2.45
C ASN A 46 7.25 9.09 3.38
N MET A 47 6.00 8.98 3.85
CA MET A 47 5.42 9.95 4.75
C MET A 47 6.13 9.98 6.11
N ILE A 48 6.56 8.82 6.61
CA ILE A 48 7.25 8.72 7.91
C ILE A 48 8.60 9.46 7.89
N LEU A 49 9.20 9.65 6.71
CA LEU A 49 10.46 10.40 6.56
C LEU A 49 10.32 11.88 6.93
N LYS A 50 9.09 12.40 6.91
CA LYS A 50 8.78 13.78 7.31
C LYS A 50 8.54 13.93 8.81
N GLU A 51 8.34 12.82 9.53
CA GLU A 51 8.01 12.82 10.95
C GLU A 51 9.28 12.99 11.79
N GLU A 52 9.30 14.00 12.67
CA GLU A 52 10.49 14.31 13.45
C GLU A 52 10.87 13.19 14.44
N SER A 53 9.85 12.52 15.00
CA SER A 53 10.06 11.36 15.88
C SER A 53 10.71 10.17 15.14
N PHE A 54 10.41 10.00 13.85
CA PHE A 54 11.07 9.00 13.02
C PHE A 54 12.53 9.38 12.76
N LYS A 55 12.81 10.63 12.39
CA LYS A 55 14.18 11.11 12.14
C LYS A 55 15.07 10.93 13.36
N SER A 56 14.63 11.41 14.51
CA SER A 56 15.37 11.29 15.77
C SER A 56 15.64 9.83 16.15
N LYS A 57 14.64 8.95 15.98
CA LYS A 57 14.84 7.50 16.19
C LYS A 57 15.87 6.93 15.23
N MET A 58 15.77 7.24 13.94
CA MET A 58 16.70 6.73 12.93
C MET A 58 18.14 7.20 13.16
N GLU A 59 18.32 8.47 13.52
CA GLU A 59 19.63 9.02 13.86
C GLU A 59 20.27 8.29 15.04
N LYS A 60 19.50 8.06 16.12
CA LYS A 60 19.97 7.31 17.28
C LYS A 60 20.36 5.87 16.91
N GLU A 61 19.51 5.18 16.17
CA GLU A 61 19.72 3.77 15.78
C GLU A 61 20.92 3.62 14.84
N LEU A 62 21.09 4.51 13.87
CA LEU A 62 22.24 4.51 12.96
C LEU A 62 23.54 4.86 13.69
N THR A 63 23.52 5.87 14.57
CA THR A 63 24.69 6.25 15.38
C THR A 63 25.14 5.09 16.25
N PHE A 64 24.20 4.41 16.91
CA PHE A 64 24.48 3.20 17.69
C PHE A 64 25.05 2.08 16.81
N PHE A 65 24.41 1.82 15.66
CA PHE A 65 24.87 0.78 14.73
C PHE A 65 26.32 1.00 14.29
N PHE A 66 26.67 2.20 13.84
CA PHE A 66 28.02 2.48 13.36
C PHE A 66 29.06 2.48 14.49
N LYS A 67 28.68 2.90 15.70
CA LYS A 67 29.56 2.83 16.87
C LYS A 67 29.97 1.39 17.18
N GLU A 68 29.03 0.45 17.16
CA GLU A 68 29.27 -0.93 17.58
C GLU A 68 29.85 -1.83 16.47
N ASN A 69 29.56 -1.52 15.19
CA ASN A 69 29.86 -2.41 14.06
C ASN A 69 31.04 -1.96 13.20
N LYS A 70 31.57 -0.74 13.40
CA LYS A 70 32.77 -0.26 12.69
C LYS A 70 34.04 -0.80 13.35
N LYS A 71 34.44 -2.01 12.97
CA LYS A 71 35.71 -2.67 13.35
C LYS A 71 36.64 -2.75 12.14
N GLU A 72 37.96 -2.83 12.37
CA GLU A 72 38.96 -2.89 11.29
C GLU A 72 38.78 -4.10 10.37
N ASP A 73 38.32 -5.23 10.91
CA ASP A 73 38.15 -6.49 10.17
C ASP A 73 36.83 -6.59 9.37
N THR A 74 35.90 -5.64 9.53
CA THR A 74 34.59 -5.70 8.86
C THR A 74 34.68 -5.12 7.45
N SER A 75 34.40 -5.94 6.43
CA SER A 75 34.33 -5.43 5.05
C SER A 75 33.24 -4.37 4.89
N LEU A 76 33.52 -3.34 4.08
CA LEU A 76 32.57 -2.26 3.82
C LEU A 76 31.24 -2.78 3.25
N GLN A 77 31.29 -3.82 2.41
CA GLN A 77 30.11 -4.47 1.85
C GLN A 77 29.22 -5.06 2.94
N ASN A 78 29.81 -5.82 3.87
CA ASN A 78 29.07 -6.44 4.98
C ASN A 78 28.49 -5.38 5.91
N LEU A 79 29.24 -4.31 6.19
CA LEU A 79 28.75 -3.18 6.99
C LEU A 79 27.52 -2.54 6.34
N TRP A 80 27.59 -2.27 5.04
CA TRP A 80 26.50 -1.66 4.28
C TRP A 80 25.26 -2.55 4.19
N ASP A 81 25.43 -3.83 3.90
CA ASP A 81 24.32 -4.77 3.79
C ASP A 81 23.64 -5.01 5.13
N THR A 82 24.41 -5.12 6.21
CA THR A 82 23.90 -5.26 7.58
C THR A 82 23.16 -4.00 8.01
N MET A 83 23.73 -2.82 7.75
CA MET A 83 23.08 -1.53 8.05
C MET A 83 21.71 -1.45 7.38
N LYS A 84 21.62 -1.73 6.07
CA LYS A 84 20.34 -1.73 5.34
C LYS A 84 19.32 -2.69 5.95
N ALA A 85 19.75 -3.89 6.33
CA ALA A 85 18.88 -4.89 6.95
C ALA A 85 18.35 -4.42 8.32
N CYS A 86 19.25 -3.92 9.19
CA CYS A 86 18.90 -3.36 10.50
C CYS A 86 17.95 -2.16 10.36
N THR A 87 18.31 -1.17 9.55
CA THR A 87 17.48 0.01 9.27
C THR A 87 16.08 -0.38 8.80
N ARG A 88 15.98 -1.35 7.89
CA ARG A 88 14.66 -1.85 7.44
C ARG A 88 13.85 -2.45 8.58
N GLY A 89 14.48 -3.22 9.48
CA GLY A 89 13.84 -3.75 10.69
C GLY A 89 13.29 -2.64 11.58
N VAL A 90 14.08 -1.61 11.85
CA VAL A 90 13.66 -0.43 12.63
C VAL A 90 12.46 0.28 11.99
N ILE A 91 12.50 0.47 10.68
CA ILE A 91 11.40 1.11 9.94
C ILE A 91 10.11 0.28 10.04
N ILE A 92 10.21 -1.04 9.90
CA ILE A 92 9.05 -1.94 10.00
C ILE A 92 8.42 -1.85 11.39
N ASP A 93 9.23 -1.92 12.45
CA ASP A 93 8.77 -1.78 13.84
C ASP A 93 8.08 -0.42 14.07
N TYR A 94 8.73 0.67 13.63
CA TYR A 94 8.17 2.02 13.75
C TYR A 94 6.82 2.14 13.04
N THR A 95 6.76 1.69 11.78
CA THR A 95 5.53 1.75 10.97
C THR A 95 4.42 0.90 11.59
N LYS A 96 4.75 -0.28 12.13
CA LYS A 96 3.78 -1.13 12.83
C LYS A 96 3.18 -0.42 14.04
N LYS A 97 4.01 0.16 14.91
CA LYS A 97 3.56 0.90 16.10
C LYS A 97 2.68 2.08 15.70
N ARG A 98 3.13 2.88 14.73
CA ARG A 98 2.38 4.00 14.18
C ARG A 98 1.00 3.59 13.65
N ASN A 99 0.91 2.49 12.91
CA ASN A 99 -0.35 2.00 12.37
C ASN A 99 -1.32 1.51 13.45
N ILE A 100 -0.80 0.90 14.52
CA ILE A 100 -1.61 0.52 15.69
C ILE A 100 -2.23 1.76 16.34
N GLU A 101 -1.42 2.79 16.61
CA GLU A 101 -1.91 4.03 17.22
C GLU A 101 -2.90 4.76 16.31
N LYS A 102 -2.60 4.85 15.01
CA LYS A 102 -3.53 5.42 14.01
C LYS A 102 -4.88 4.69 14.01
N LYS A 103 -4.87 3.36 14.07
CA LYS A 103 -6.10 2.56 14.13
C LYS A 103 -6.88 2.81 15.41
N LYS A 104 -6.21 2.89 16.57
CA LYS A 104 -6.86 3.27 17.83
C LYS A 104 -7.52 4.65 17.74
N THR A 105 -6.80 5.65 17.23
CA THR A 105 -7.35 7.00 17.04
C THR A 105 -8.55 7.01 16.10
N SER A 106 -8.49 6.25 15.00
CA SER A 106 -9.61 6.12 14.07
C SER A 106 -10.86 5.54 14.75
N ASN A 107 -10.69 4.45 15.51
CA ASN A 107 -11.80 3.83 16.23
C ASN A 107 -12.41 4.78 17.27
N LEU A 108 -11.58 5.50 18.02
CA LEU A 108 -12.04 6.48 19.01
C LEU A 108 -12.84 7.63 18.35
N LEU A 109 -12.40 8.11 17.20
CA LEU A 109 -13.13 9.14 16.44
C LEU A 109 -14.47 8.61 15.92
N GLU A 110 -14.53 7.34 15.49
CA GLU A 110 -15.76 6.72 15.04
C GLU A 110 -16.76 6.52 16.18
N GLU A 111 -16.29 6.09 17.36
CA GLU A 111 -17.10 5.98 18.57
C GLU A 111 -17.63 7.35 19.03
N GLU A 112 -16.77 8.37 19.01
CA GLU A 112 -17.15 9.75 19.33
C GLU A 112 -18.22 10.27 18.36
N TYR A 113 -18.05 10.01 17.06
CA TYR A 113 -19.03 10.39 16.06
C TYR A 113 -20.40 9.74 16.30
N LYS A 114 -20.43 8.43 16.56
CA LYS A 114 -21.67 7.68 16.90
C LYS A 114 -22.33 8.22 18.17
N ARG A 115 -21.54 8.62 19.16
CA ARG A 115 -22.05 9.24 20.40
C ARG A 115 -22.70 10.59 20.12
N LEU A 116 -22.01 11.47 19.39
CA LEU A 116 -22.51 12.80 19.03
C LEU A 116 -23.79 12.71 18.18
N GLU A 117 -23.85 11.75 17.26
CA GLU A 117 -25.05 11.51 16.44
C GLU A 117 -26.26 11.12 17.30
N LYS A 118 -26.09 10.19 18.26
CA LYS A 118 -27.15 9.81 19.21
C LYS A 118 -27.59 10.98 20.10
N GLU A 119 -26.66 11.84 20.51
CA GLU A 119 -26.98 13.01 21.32
C GLU A 119 -27.76 14.06 20.51
N LEU A 120 -27.38 14.25 19.24
CA LEU A 120 -28.07 15.15 18.31
C LEU A 120 -29.49 14.67 18.00
N GLN A 121 -29.70 13.36 17.83
CA GLN A 121 -31.04 12.78 17.66
C GLN A 121 -31.97 13.08 18.84
N LYS A 122 -31.43 13.06 20.07
CA LYS A 122 -32.20 13.40 21.28
C LYS A 122 -32.44 14.90 21.44
N ASN A 123 -31.47 15.73 21.01
CA ASN A 123 -31.51 17.18 21.18
C ASN A 123 -31.17 17.91 19.86
N PRO A 124 -32.09 17.98 18.88
CA PRO A 124 -31.78 18.44 17.51
C PRO A 124 -31.33 19.90 17.40
N GLN A 125 -31.68 20.75 18.38
CA GLN A 125 -31.40 22.19 18.33
C GLN A 125 -30.02 22.58 18.88
N LYS A 126 -29.26 21.63 19.46
CA LYS A 126 -27.94 21.93 20.05
C LYS A 126 -26.87 22.10 18.97
N LYS A 127 -26.64 23.36 18.57
CA LYS A 127 -25.60 23.73 17.59
C LYS A 127 -24.20 23.27 17.99
N GLU A 128 -23.86 23.24 19.28
CA GLU A 128 -22.56 22.79 19.78
C GLU A 128 -22.23 21.34 19.41
N ILE A 129 -23.21 20.44 19.48
CA ILE A 129 -23.04 19.02 19.12
C ILE A 129 -22.74 18.91 17.63
N LYS A 130 -23.47 19.67 16.81
CA LYS A 130 -23.25 19.72 15.36
C LYS A 130 -21.82 20.19 15.02
N THR A 131 -21.34 21.26 15.67
CA THR A 131 -19.97 21.74 15.47
C THR A 131 -18.92 20.69 15.87
N LYS A 132 -19.09 20.03 17.02
CA LYS A 132 -18.19 18.93 17.45
C LYS A 132 -18.19 17.75 16.47
N MET A 133 -19.36 17.43 15.92
CA MET A 133 -19.53 16.36 14.94
C MET A 133 -18.83 16.68 13.61
N GLU A 134 -18.92 17.93 13.14
CA GLU A 134 -18.21 18.42 11.96
C GLU A 134 -16.69 18.37 12.15
N ILE A 135 -16.18 18.80 13.30
CA ILE A 135 -14.75 18.70 13.65
C ILE A 135 -14.29 17.24 13.67
N THR A 136 -15.08 16.34 14.25
CA THR A 136 -14.76 14.90 14.32
C THR A 136 -14.72 14.29 12.92
N LYS A 137 -15.72 14.58 12.08
CA LYS A 137 -15.75 14.16 10.68
C LYS A 137 -14.55 14.68 9.89
N HIS A 138 -14.16 15.94 10.12
CA HIS A 138 -12.97 16.51 9.49
C HIS A 138 -11.69 15.76 9.88
N LYS A 139 -11.51 15.46 11.18
CA LYS A 139 -10.37 14.66 11.67
C LYS A 139 -10.31 13.27 11.04
N MET A 140 -11.45 12.59 10.93
CA MET A 140 -11.54 11.29 10.23
C MET A 140 -11.10 11.42 8.76
N GLY A 141 -11.61 12.42 8.04
CA GLY A 141 -11.24 12.65 6.65
C GLY A 141 -9.75 12.96 6.44
N LEU A 142 -9.08 13.60 7.40
CA LEU A 142 -7.61 13.79 7.33
C LEU A 142 -6.86 12.46 7.40
N LEU A 143 -7.30 11.52 8.24
CA LEU A 143 -6.68 10.19 8.37
C LEU A 143 -6.86 9.36 7.09
N GLU A 144 -8.04 9.44 6.47
CA GLU A 144 -8.37 8.75 5.21
C GLU A 144 -7.57 9.31 4.03
N LYS A 145 -7.41 10.63 3.94
CA LYS A 145 -6.63 11.30 2.88
C LYS A 145 -5.19 10.81 2.82
N GLU A 146 -4.56 10.61 3.98
CA GLU A 146 -3.21 10.03 4.04
C GLU A 146 -3.17 8.62 3.41
N GLU A 147 -4.13 7.76 3.75
CA GLU A 147 -4.17 6.39 3.23
C GLU A 147 -4.46 6.37 1.73
N LEU A 148 -5.38 7.23 1.29
CA LEU A 148 -5.70 7.41 -0.12
C LEU A 148 -4.47 7.88 -0.93
N ALA A 149 -3.70 8.82 -0.40
CA ALA A 149 -2.47 9.29 -1.06
C ALA A 149 -1.45 8.15 -1.26
N GLN A 150 -1.31 7.27 -0.27
CA GLN A 150 -0.43 6.09 -0.39
C GLN A 150 -0.94 5.11 -1.45
N LYS A 151 -2.26 4.82 -1.45
CA LYS A 151 -2.90 3.96 -2.47
C LYS A 151 -2.72 4.53 -3.88
N ILE A 152 -2.98 5.83 -4.08
CA ILE A 152 -2.77 6.51 -5.36
C ILE A 152 -1.32 6.39 -5.82
N LYS A 153 -0.35 6.60 -4.92
CA LYS A 153 1.07 6.46 -5.25
C LYS A 153 1.41 5.04 -5.70
N SER A 154 0.90 4.02 -4.99
CA SER A 154 1.09 2.62 -5.38
C SER A 154 0.47 2.30 -6.74
N VAL A 155 -0.73 2.81 -7.02
CA VAL A 155 -1.41 2.64 -8.32
C VAL A 155 -0.58 3.30 -9.43
N LYS A 156 -0.10 4.53 -9.23
CA LYS A 156 0.76 5.23 -10.20
C LYS A 156 2.06 4.47 -10.46
N GLN A 157 2.67 3.92 -9.42
CA GLN A 157 3.88 3.11 -9.55
C GLN A 157 3.61 1.82 -10.34
N ASN A 158 2.54 1.10 -10.03
CA ASN A 158 2.14 -0.11 -10.77
C ASN A 158 1.88 0.24 -12.24
N TYR A 159 1.14 1.33 -12.50
CA TYR A 159 0.90 1.80 -13.85
C TYR A 159 2.20 2.11 -14.58
N PHE A 160 3.14 2.84 -13.98
CA PHE A 160 4.44 3.12 -14.61
C PHE A 160 5.25 1.85 -14.87
N GLU A 161 5.26 0.91 -13.92
CA GLU A 161 5.99 -0.35 -14.05
C GLU A 161 5.40 -1.27 -15.14
N ASP A 162 4.09 -1.19 -15.40
CA ASP A 162 3.35 -2.09 -16.29
C ASP A 162 2.96 -1.46 -17.64
N ALA A 163 2.85 -0.12 -17.75
CA ALA A 163 2.25 0.56 -18.93
C ALA A 163 3.03 0.39 -20.24
N ASN A 164 4.37 0.38 -20.17
CA ASN A 164 5.23 0.32 -21.36
C ASN A 164 6.05 -0.96 -21.45
N LYS A 165 5.88 -1.91 -20.51
CA LYS A 165 6.57 -3.17 -20.59
C LYS A 165 5.72 -4.12 -21.43
N PRO A 166 6.30 -4.80 -22.45
CA PRO A 166 5.72 -6.03 -22.97
C PRO A 166 5.44 -6.87 -21.73
N GLY A 167 4.17 -7.07 -21.37
CA GLY A 167 3.81 -7.71 -20.10
C GLY A 167 4.63 -8.98 -19.90
N ARG A 168 4.83 -9.44 -18.66
CA ARG A 168 5.70 -10.60 -18.35
C ARG A 168 5.54 -11.77 -19.34
N TRP A 169 4.32 -11.96 -19.84
CA TRP A 169 3.95 -12.89 -20.88
C TRP A 169 4.59 -12.63 -22.27
N LEU A 170 4.57 -11.41 -22.80
CA LEU A 170 5.24 -11.06 -24.07
C LEU A 170 6.77 -11.18 -23.94
N SER A 171 7.33 -10.75 -22.81
CA SER A 171 8.76 -10.98 -22.50
C SER A 171 9.10 -12.47 -22.45
N TYR A 172 8.23 -13.29 -21.84
CA TYR A 172 8.39 -14.76 -21.79
C TYR A 172 8.26 -15.40 -23.19
N LYS A 173 7.26 -14.97 -23.98
CA LYS A 173 7.01 -15.44 -25.35
C LYS A 173 8.21 -15.14 -26.25
N LEU A 174 8.70 -13.90 -26.26
CA LEU A 174 9.89 -13.50 -27.00
C LEU A 174 11.12 -14.31 -26.59
N ARG A 175 11.29 -14.58 -25.29
CA ARG A 175 12.39 -15.44 -24.80
C ARG A 175 12.27 -16.87 -25.31
N LYS A 176 11.07 -17.45 -25.29
CA LYS A 176 10.81 -18.79 -25.83
C LYS A 176 11.04 -18.85 -27.34
N GLU A 177 10.56 -17.87 -28.09
CA GLU A 177 10.80 -17.76 -29.53
C GLU A 177 12.29 -17.62 -29.87
N ARG A 178 13.06 -16.84 -29.08
CA ARG A 178 14.50 -16.70 -29.25
C ARG A 178 15.27 -17.99 -28.95
N GLN A 179 14.80 -18.79 -27.99
CA GLN A 179 15.37 -20.12 -27.69
C GLN A 179 15.03 -21.17 -28.75
N LEU A 180 13.88 -21.03 -29.43
CA LEU A 180 13.48 -21.90 -30.54
C LEU A 180 14.26 -21.61 -31.83
N LYS A 181 14.72 -20.37 -32.01
CA LYS A 181 15.69 -20.02 -33.06
C LYS A 181 17.07 -20.60 -32.72
N LYS A 182 17.27 -21.90 -32.98
CA LYS A 182 18.61 -22.50 -33.05
C LYS A 182 19.42 -21.76 -34.13
N ILE A 183 20.59 -21.24 -33.78
CA ILE A 183 21.60 -20.82 -34.77
C ILE A 183 22.07 -22.11 -35.45
N ASN A 184 21.68 -22.33 -36.70
CA ASN A 184 21.93 -23.60 -37.39
C ASN A 184 23.31 -23.72 -38.04
N CYS A 185 24.14 -22.68 -38.07
CA CYS A 185 25.57 -22.79 -38.43
C CYS A 185 26.27 -21.44 -38.24
N LEU A 186 27.55 -21.49 -37.84
CA LEU A 186 28.51 -20.43 -38.14
C LEU A 186 29.09 -20.78 -39.51
N ILE A 187 28.93 -19.87 -40.48
CA ILE A 187 29.62 -19.98 -41.77
C ILE A 187 31.07 -19.56 -41.51
N ASN A 188 32.01 -20.49 -41.68
CA ASN A 188 33.45 -20.23 -41.75
C ASN A 188 33.82 -19.65 -43.11
#